data_AF-A0A934QD40-F1
#
_entry.id   AF-A0A934QD40-F1
#
_cell.length_a   1.000
_cell.length_b   1.000
_cell.length_c   1.000
_cell.angle_alpha   90.00
_cell.angle_beta   90.00
_cell.angle_gamma   90.00
#
_symmetry.space_group_name_H-M   'P 1'
#
loop_
_entity.id
_entity.type
_entity.pdbx_description
1 polymer ?
#
loop_
_entity_poly.entity_id
_entity_poly.type
_entity_poly.pdbx_seq_one_letter_code
_entity_poly.pdbx_strand_id
1 'polypeptide(L)'
;MAEARTLRGALSVLITATLVLGGMASGIPAASAEELPQGPAVVASGDEAAPTGDQAGSASAGVGSTETKSQPGAPNEGALPPAPATKPAGEASPPSAPQKPAAEQPSEPKAPAIATSAPASLENIRNSGGNLNWGFKASWRTYLSDWASGTQTPFGGATLNADGTTRFPESTASTFDPVAGTGTIAYTGGVLWTSTAHGFSIALQNPRVDVHGDGSATVSAESSTADTAGASSVARIIVATIPAVGTPATADGKITWTGANGTFAPSLAPSGISRYSGQATDPFTFSTPAAPAQVWAPKLAVSTVDGKALASGATVYEGDEIVVRGSGFDPEAHP
;
A
#
# COMPACT_ATOMS: atom_id res chain seq x y z
N MET A 1 11.09 6.64 -40.60
CA MET A 1 10.74 6.52 -39.17
C MET A 1 11.79 7.31 -38.40
N ALA A 2 11.42 8.04 -37.34
CA ALA A 2 12.34 8.94 -36.64
C ALA A 2 13.01 8.25 -35.45
N GLU A 3 14.33 8.36 -35.33
CA GLU A 3 15.05 8.02 -34.11
C GLU A 3 14.97 9.17 -33.11
N ALA A 4 14.39 8.93 -31.93
CA ALA A 4 14.43 9.87 -30.83
C ALA A 4 15.79 9.78 -30.12
N ARG A 5 16.75 10.64 -30.49
CA ARG A 5 18.00 10.79 -29.74
C ARG A 5 17.78 11.58 -28.46
N THR A 6 17.77 10.90 -27.32
CA THR A 6 17.65 11.49 -25.98
C THR A 6 18.86 12.40 -25.67
N LEU A 7 18.69 13.72 -25.76
CA LEU A 7 19.69 14.67 -25.27
C LEU A 7 19.70 14.71 -23.73
N ARG A 8 20.59 13.94 -23.10
CA ARG A 8 21.05 14.22 -21.73
C ARG A 8 22.00 15.42 -21.73
N GLY A 9 21.44 16.62 -21.91
CA GLY A 9 22.19 17.88 -21.83
C GLY A 9 22.06 18.50 -20.44
N ALA A 10 23.18 18.78 -19.78
CA ALA A 10 23.17 19.58 -18.56
C ALA A 10 22.85 21.05 -18.90
N LEU A 11 21.75 21.58 -18.36
CA LEU A 11 21.24 22.91 -18.70
C LEU A 11 22.17 24.02 -18.16
N SER A 12 23.13 24.43 -18.99
CA SER A 12 24.09 25.48 -18.66
C SER A 12 23.46 26.86 -18.85
N VAL A 13 22.71 27.32 -17.84
CA VAL A 13 22.13 28.68 -17.84
C VAL A 13 23.25 29.71 -17.73
N LEU A 14 23.44 30.52 -18.77
CA LEU A 14 24.39 31.62 -18.79
C LEU A 14 23.70 32.90 -18.30
N ILE A 15 23.87 33.24 -17.03
CA ILE A 15 23.39 34.50 -16.46
C ILE A 15 24.49 35.56 -16.63
N THR A 16 24.40 36.37 -17.69
CA THR A 16 25.28 37.53 -17.89
C THR A 16 24.77 38.70 -17.04
N ALA A 17 25.37 38.89 -15.86
CA ALA A 17 25.03 40.00 -14.96
C ALA A 17 26.01 41.17 -15.16
N THR A 18 25.66 42.12 -16.02
CA THR A 18 26.45 43.35 -16.24
C THR A 18 26.28 44.31 -15.05
N LEU A 19 27.24 44.31 -14.13
CA LEU A 19 27.20 45.14 -12.92
C LEU A 19 27.87 46.50 -13.16
N VAL A 20 27.07 47.56 -13.29
CA VAL A 20 27.56 48.94 -13.44
C VAL A 20 27.53 49.64 -12.09
N LEU A 21 28.71 49.82 -11.46
CA LEU A 21 28.88 50.69 -10.30
C LEU A 21 29.32 52.08 -10.76
N GLY A 22 28.55 53.12 -10.39
CA GLY A 22 29.03 54.50 -10.46
C GLY A 22 29.96 54.77 -9.29
N GLY A 23 31.26 54.93 -9.55
CA GLY A 23 32.26 55.07 -8.50
C GLY A 23 32.28 56.45 -7.81
N MET A 24 32.81 56.46 -6.58
CA MET A 24 33.70 57.51 -6.04
C MET A 24 34.76 56.78 -5.20
N ALA A 25 36.03 57.20 -5.27
CA ALA A 25 37.13 56.41 -4.74
C ALA A 25 37.27 56.49 -3.20
N SER A 26 37.25 55.34 -2.52
CA SER A 26 37.87 55.12 -1.20
C SER A 26 38.07 53.61 -0.97
N GLY A 27 39.28 53.21 -0.57
CA GLY A 27 39.63 51.80 -0.43
C GLY A 27 39.06 51.16 0.84
N ILE A 28 38.45 49.99 0.71
CA ILE A 28 38.01 49.14 1.82
C ILE A 28 38.64 47.75 1.62
N PRO A 29 39.37 47.19 2.60
CA PRO A 29 39.84 45.82 2.53
C PRO A 29 38.65 44.85 2.61
N ALA A 30 38.62 43.83 1.75
CA ALA A 30 37.58 42.81 1.79
C ALA A 30 37.62 42.07 3.14
N ALA A 31 36.47 41.99 3.81
CA ALA A 31 36.34 41.25 5.07
C ALA A 31 36.48 39.74 4.82
N SER A 32 37.13 39.05 5.76
CA SER A 32 37.15 37.58 5.78
C SER A 32 35.72 37.03 5.83
N ALA A 33 35.41 36.05 4.98
CA ALA A 33 34.23 35.22 5.15
C ALA A 33 34.47 34.25 6.32
N GLU A 34 34.23 34.74 7.54
CA GLU A 34 34.31 33.94 8.76
C GLU A 34 33.14 32.95 8.83
N GLU A 35 33.41 31.72 9.27
CA GLU A 35 32.45 30.63 9.29
C GLU A 35 31.37 30.88 10.36
N LEU A 36 30.12 31.15 9.96
CA LEU A 36 29.04 31.44 10.90
C LEU A 36 28.69 30.20 11.74
N PRO A 37 28.89 30.22 13.09
CA PRO A 37 28.64 29.06 13.93
C PRO A 37 27.14 28.86 14.14
N GLN A 38 26.71 27.59 14.16
CA GLN A 38 25.31 27.26 14.49
C GLN A 38 25.06 27.43 16.00
N GLY A 39 24.36 28.50 16.36
CA GLY A 39 23.79 28.72 17.70
C GLY A 39 22.42 28.04 17.86
N PRO A 40 22.00 27.70 19.09
CA PRO A 40 20.82 26.88 19.33
C PRO A 40 19.50 27.63 19.12
N ALA A 41 18.47 26.90 18.69
CA ALA A 41 17.10 27.42 18.61
C ALA A 41 16.55 27.73 20.01
N VAL A 42 16.25 29.00 20.26
CA VAL A 42 15.58 29.47 21.49
C VAL A 42 14.06 29.46 21.26
N VAL A 43 13.34 28.82 22.19
CA VAL A 43 11.87 28.82 22.19
C VAL A 43 11.30 30.21 22.49
N ALA A 44 10.28 30.61 21.72
CA ALA A 44 9.51 31.83 21.97
C ALA A 44 8.02 31.47 22.11
N SER A 45 7.54 31.45 23.35
CA SER A 45 6.10 31.36 23.64
C SER A 45 5.43 32.70 23.36
N GLY A 46 4.26 32.67 22.73
CA GLY A 46 3.39 33.84 22.55
C GLY A 46 1.95 33.49 22.91
N ASP A 47 1.48 34.02 24.04
CA ASP A 47 0.10 33.96 24.50
C ASP A 47 -0.40 35.40 24.65
N GLU A 48 -1.51 35.76 24.01
CA GLU A 48 -2.43 36.74 24.59
C GLU A 48 -3.86 36.59 24.03
N ALA A 49 -4.77 36.19 24.93
CA ALA A 49 -6.17 36.61 25.12
C ALA A 49 -7.19 36.73 23.94
N ALA A 50 -8.45 36.49 24.30
CA ALA A 50 -9.64 36.69 23.48
C ALA A 50 -10.50 37.87 23.99
N PRO A 51 -11.48 38.37 23.21
CA PRO A 51 -12.59 39.17 23.73
C PRO A 51 -13.80 38.28 24.07
N THR A 52 -14.47 38.58 25.19
CA THR A 52 -15.82 38.07 25.50
C THR A 52 -16.83 39.23 25.53
N GLY A 53 -18.07 38.95 25.14
CA GLY A 53 -19.14 39.95 25.11
C GLY A 53 -20.49 39.28 24.84
N ASP A 54 -21.30 39.17 25.88
CA ASP A 54 -22.63 38.53 25.86
C ASP A 54 -23.74 39.60 25.94
N GLN A 55 -24.89 39.33 25.31
CA GLN A 55 -26.21 39.40 25.95
C GLN A 55 -27.38 39.15 24.97
N ALA A 56 -28.11 38.08 25.25
CA ALA A 56 -29.58 37.99 25.29
C ALA A 56 -30.48 38.56 24.16
N GLY A 57 -31.40 37.70 23.68
CA GLY A 57 -32.82 38.05 23.73
C GLY A 57 -33.64 37.95 22.44
N SER A 58 -34.29 36.80 22.21
CA SER A 58 -35.76 36.71 22.29
C SER A 58 -36.23 35.25 22.16
N ALA A 59 -37.30 34.90 22.87
CA ALA A 59 -38.00 33.63 22.72
C ALA A 59 -39.51 33.90 22.61
N SER A 60 -40.21 33.08 21.81
CA SER A 60 -41.67 32.97 21.88
C SER A 60 -42.09 31.55 21.47
N ALA A 61 -43.23 31.08 21.98
CA ALA A 61 -43.56 29.66 22.01
C ALA A 61 -45.02 29.37 21.66
N GLY A 62 -45.27 28.17 21.13
CA GLY A 62 -46.60 27.58 20.95
C GLY A 62 -47.42 28.16 19.79
N VAL A 63 -48.40 27.45 19.21
CA VAL A 63 -48.91 26.07 19.38
C VAL A 63 -49.29 25.56 17.97
N GLY A 64 -49.49 24.29 17.64
CA GLY A 64 -49.59 23.05 18.41
C GLY A 64 -50.82 22.26 17.92
N SER A 65 -50.63 21.04 17.39
CA SER A 65 -51.72 20.13 16.99
C SER A 65 -51.24 18.68 16.88
N THR A 66 -52.11 17.74 17.20
CA THR A 66 -52.00 16.28 17.00
C THR A 66 -52.45 15.90 15.56
N GLU A 67 -52.28 14.69 15.01
CA GLU A 67 -51.66 13.42 15.47
C GLU A 67 -50.87 12.81 14.25
N THR A 68 -50.64 11.53 13.92
CA THR A 68 -51.06 10.18 14.38
C THR A 68 -49.88 9.19 14.41
N LYS A 69 -49.95 8.19 15.30
CA LYS A 69 -48.95 7.10 15.44
C LYS A 69 -48.94 6.14 14.24
N SER A 70 -47.76 5.76 13.75
CA SER A 70 -47.58 4.61 12.85
C SER A 70 -46.25 3.91 13.09
N GLN A 71 -46.24 2.58 13.00
CA GLN A 71 -45.13 1.69 13.40
C GLN A 71 -44.59 0.93 12.17
N PRO A 72 -43.27 0.67 12.06
CA PRO A 72 -42.71 -0.07 10.93
C PRO A 72 -43.27 -1.50 10.79
N GLY A 73 -43.51 -1.94 9.56
CA GLY A 73 -43.86 -3.32 9.23
C GLY A 73 -42.64 -4.24 9.17
N ALA A 74 -42.84 -5.52 9.49
CA ALA A 74 -41.78 -6.54 9.48
C ALA A 74 -41.45 -7.05 8.05
N PRO A 75 -40.21 -7.50 7.79
CA PRO A 75 -39.87 -8.22 6.57
C PRO A 75 -40.52 -9.62 6.55
N ASN A 76 -40.74 -10.15 5.34
CA ASN A 76 -41.50 -11.38 5.12
C ASN A 76 -40.58 -12.63 5.05
N GLU A 77 -40.74 -13.60 5.96
CA GLU A 77 -39.90 -14.81 6.01
C GLU A 77 -40.39 -15.91 5.05
N GLY A 78 -39.51 -16.30 4.12
CA GLY A 78 -39.80 -17.32 3.10
C GLY A 78 -39.33 -18.73 3.45
N ALA A 79 -40.20 -19.48 4.14
CA ALA A 79 -40.26 -20.96 4.20
C ALA A 79 -38.95 -21.78 4.32
N LEU A 80 -38.69 -22.30 5.53
CA LEU A 80 -37.78 -23.43 5.76
C LEU A 80 -38.46 -24.79 5.41
N PRO A 81 -37.72 -25.80 4.91
CA PRO A 81 -38.22 -27.16 4.78
C PRO A 81 -38.33 -27.86 6.17
N PRO A 82 -39.29 -28.78 6.38
CA PRO A 82 -39.57 -29.35 7.69
C PRO A 82 -38.63 -30.49 8.11
N ALA A 83 -38.41 -30.61 9.43
CA ALA A 83 -37.69 -31.74 10.04
C ALA A 83 -38.63 -32.93 10.34
N PRO A 84 -38.16 -34.19 10.31
CA PRO A 84 -38.93 -35.37 10.73
C PRO A 84 -38.97 -35.53 12.26
N ALA A 85 -40.09 -36.03 12.80
CA ALA A 85 -40.30 -36.27 14.24
C ALA A 85 -39.91 -37.70 14.71
N THR A 86 -39.94 -37.95 16.03
CA THR A 86 -39.32 -39.12 16.67
C THR A 86 -40.29 -40.18 17.25
N LYS A 87 -40.03 -41.46 16.94
CA LYS A 87 -40.51 -42.70 17.63
C LYS A 87 -42.05 -42.97 17.58
N PRO A 88 -42.57 -44.21 17.83
CA PRO A 88 -42.10 -45.33 18.70
C PRO A 88 -41.34 -46.44 17.92
N ALA A 89 -40.59 -47.41 18.47
CA ALA A 89 -40.56 -48.15 19.74
C ALA A 89 -41.25 -49.54 19.76
N GLY A 90 -40.62 -50.52 19.08
CA GLY A 90 -40.64 -51.95 19.47
C GLY A 90 -41.34 -52.95 18.55
N GLU A 91 -40.60 -53.94 18.03
CA GLU A 91 -40.90 -55.38 18.18
C GLU A 91 -39.62 -56.24 17.95
N ALA A 92 -39.73 -57.57 18.05
CA ALA A 92 -38.71 -58.57 18.39
C ALA A 92 -37.51 -58.79 17.43
N SER A 93 -36.42 -59.34 18.00
CA SER A 93 -35.25 -59.87 17.29
C SER A 93 -35.39 -61.35 16.90
N PRO A 94 -34.94 -61.79 15.71
CA PRO A 94 -34.68 -63.20 15.41
C PRO A 94 -33.34 -63.69 16.02
N PRO A 95 -33.12 -65.02 16.15
CA PRO A 95 -32.02 -65.59 16.94
C PRO A 95 -30.67 -65.66 16.22
N SER A 96 -29.59 -65.73 17.02
CA SER A 96 -28.20 -65.83 16.57
C SER A 96 -27.88 -67.12 15.81
N ALA A 97 -27.14 -67.00 14.70
CA ALA A 97 -26.45 -68.10 14.02
C ALA A 97 -24.93 -68.06 14.32
N PRO A 98 -24.17 -69.17 14.15
CA PRO A 98 -22.81 -69.29 14.66
C PRO A 98 -21.78 -68.35 14.01
N GLN A 99 -20.85 -67.83 14.81
CA GLN A 99 -19.71 -67.04 14.31
C GLN A 99 -18.74 -67.94 13.53
N LYS A 100 -18.51 -67.60 12.27
CA LYS A 100 -17.38 -68.11 11.47
C LYS A 100 -16.07 -67.45 11.97
N PRO A 101 -14.93 -68.15 11.99
CA PRO A 101 -13.65 -67.56 12.37
C PRO A 101 -13.31 -66.29 11.57
N ALA A 102 -12.67 -65.33 12.24
CA ALA A 102 -12.32 -64.04 11.64
C ALA A 102 -11.40 -64.25 10.42
N ALA A 103 -11.81 -63.72 9.28
CA ALA A 103 -10.89 -63.47 8.17
C ALA A 103 -10.04 -62.24 8.52
N GLU A 104 -8.75 -62.27 8.19
CA GLU A 104 -7.87 -61.12 8.35
C GLU A 104 -8.40 -59.96 7.48
N GLN A 105 -8.78 -58.86 8.13
CA GLN A 105 -9.27 -57.68 7.43
C GLN A 105 -8.12 -57.09 6.60
N PRO A 106 -8.27 -56.93 5.27
CA PRO A 106 -7.25 -56.28 4.45
C PRO A 106 -6.93 -54.91 5.01
N SER A 107 -5.64 -54.59 5.14
CA SER A 107 -5.19 -53.32 5.68
C SER A 107 -5.73 -52.17 4.82
N GLU A 108 -6.58 -51.33 5.41
CA GLU A 108 -7.14 -50.17 4.73
C GLU A 108 -6.00 -49.28 4.24
N PRO A 109 -5.98 -48.84 2.96
CA PRO A 109 -4.92 -48.01 2.44
C PRO A 109 -4.84 -46.70 3.22
N LYS A 110 -3.80 -46.58 4.06
CA LYS A 110 -3.56 -45.39 4.88
C LYS A 110 -3.56 -44.15 3.98
N ALA A 111 -4.57 -43.29 4.17
CA ALA A 111 -4.72 -42.07 3.39
C ALA A 111 -3.42 -41.24 3.41
N PRO A 112 -3.05 -40.61 2.28
CA PRO A 112 -1.83 -39.80 2.21
C PRO A 112 -1.90 -38.67 3.25
N ALA A 113 -0.77 -38.36 3.88
CA ALA A 113 -0.70 -37.38 4.95
C ALA A 113 -0.83 -35.95 4.39
N ILE A 114 -2.06 -35.44 4.31
CA ILE A 114 -2.35 -34.06 3.84
C ILE A 114 -2.02 -33.06 4.95
N ALA A 115 -0.74 -32.74 5.09
CA ALA A 115 -0.23 -31.62 5.88
C ALA A 115 1.18 -31.20 5.41
N THR A 116 1.35 -30.91 4.12
CA THR A 116 2.55 -30.16 3.68
C THR A 116 2.45 -28.75 4.26
N SER A 117 3.21 -28.49 5.32
CA SER A 117 3.29 -27.18 5.98
C SER A 117 3.61 -26.09 4.96
N ALA A 118 2.83 -25.01 4.95
CA ALA A 118 3.06 -23.88 4.06
C ALA A 118 4.50 -23.32 4.27
N PRO A 119 5.20 -22.93 3.19
CA PRO A 119 6.63 -22.62 3.27
C PRO A 119 6.93 -21.38 4.12
N ALA A 120 8.06 -21.41 4.83
CA ALA A 120 8.48 -20.32 5.71
C ALA A 120 8.88 -19.04 4.96
N SER A 121 9.30 -19.17 3.69
CA SER A 121 9.56 -18.07 2.76
C SER A 121 9.14 -18.49 1.35
N LEU A 122 8.70 -17.54 0.52
CA LEU A 122 8.37 -17.75 -0.90
C LEU A 122 9.39 -17.05 -1.81
N GLU A 123 9.61 -15.76 -1.57
CA GLU A 123 10.59 -14.91 -2.24
C GLU A 123 11.36 -14.08 -1.21
N ASN A 124 12.58 -13.67 -1.53
CA ASN A 124 13.41 -12.84 -0.64
C ASN A 124 12.72 -11.49 -0.34
N ILE A 125 12.61 -11.15 0.94
CA ILE A 125 12.09 -9.84 1.40
C ILE A 125 13.10 -8.74 1.06
N ARG A 126 12.62 -7.59 0.57
CA ARG A 126 13.44 -6.41 0.29
C ARG A 126 13.83 -5.70 1.59
N ASN A 127 15.12 -5.59 1.89
CA ASN A 127 15.62 -4.80 3.03
C ASN A 127 15.09 -3.36 2.95
N SER A 128 14.60 -2.83 4.07
CA SER A 128 13.91 -1.54 4.18
C SER A 128 12.68 -1.36 3.27
N GLY A 129 12.20 -2.43 2.63
CA GLY A 129 11.09 -2.42 1.70
C GLY A 129 9.76 -1.97 2.30
N GLY A 130 8.79 -1.72 1.42
CA GLY A 130 7.42 -1.43 1.78
C GLY A 130 6.63 -2.67 2.20
N ASN A 131 5.31 -2.54 2.15
CA ASN A 131 4.35 -3.59 2.48
C ASN A 131 2.99 -3.29 1.86
N LEU A 132 2.26 -4.35 1.52
CA LEU A 132 0.85 -4.33 1.16
C LEU A 132 0.03 -4.80 2.36
N ASN A 133 -0.96 -4.01 2.77
CA ASN A 133 -1.98 -4.39 3.73
C ASN A 133 -3.30 -4.52 2.96
N TRP A 134 -3.88 -5.73 2.98
CA TRP A 134 -5.13 -6.01 2.27
C TRP A 134 -5.92 -7.14 2.91
N GLY A 135 -7.24 -6.96 2.99
CA GLY A 135 -8.15 -7.88 3.67
C GLY A 135 -8.80 -8.94 2.78
N PHE A 136 -8.47 -8.97 1.48
CA PHE A 136 -9.28 -9.56 0.42
C PHE A 136 -10.69 -8.96 0.38
N LYS A 137 -11.57 -9.35 1.30
CA LYS A 137 -12.87 -8.73 1.56
C LYS A 137 -13.32 -8.94 3.00
N ALA A 138 -13.86 -7.92 3.67
CA ALA A 138 -14.35 -8.02 5.05
C ALA A 138 -15.37 -9.15 5.24
N SER A 139 -16.36 -9.24 4.35
CA SER A 139 -17.38 -10.32 4.36
C SER A 139 -16.83 -11.74 4.17
N TRP A 140 -15.61 -11.89 3.64
CA TRP A 140 -14.93 -13.19 3.55
C TRP A 140 -14.31 -13.56 4.90
N ARG A 141 -13.69 -12.58 5.59
CA ARG A 141 -13.15 -12.80 6.95
C ARG A 141 -14.26 -13.11 7.96
N THR A 142 -15.38 -12.38 7.93
CA THR A 142 -16.58 -12.69 8.74
C THR A 142 -17.18 -14.05 8.41
N TYR A 143 -17.22 -14.43 7.13
CA TYR A 143 -17.66 -15.78 6.73
C TYR A 143 -16.74 -16.87 7.30
N LEU A 144 -15.42 -16.66 7.27
CA LEU A 144 -14.45 -17.62 7.83
C LEU A 144 -14.64 -17.83 9.33
N SER A 145 -14.72 -16.76 10.12
CA SER A 145 -14.87 -16.86 11.57
C SER A 145 -16.23 -17.40 11.99
N ASP A 146 -17.32 -16.84 11.46
CA ASP A 146 -18.64 -16.98 12.08
C ASP A 146 -19.44 -18.15 11.50
N TRP A 147 -19.19 -18.51 10.23
CA TRP A 147 -20.00 -19.48 9.48
C TRP A 147 -19.20 -20.69 9.01
N ALA A 148 -17.95 -20.50 8.58
CA ALA A 148 -17.13 -21.59 8.06
C ALA A 148 -16.44 -22.41 9.17
N SER A 149 -16.42 -21.92 10.42
CA SER A 149 -15.52 -22.43 11.48
C SER A 149 -14.07 -22.56 10.98
N GLY A 150 -13.65 -21.58 10.18
CA GLY A 150 -12.40 -21.60 9.42
C GLY A 150 -11.31 -20.73 10.04
N THR A 151 -10.07 -20.94 9.59
CA THR A 151 -8.92 -20.15 10.02
C THR A 151 -8.35 -19.31 8.89
N GLN A 152 -7.71 -18.20 9.27
CA GLN A 152 -6.84 -17.41 8.39
C GLN A 152 -5.41 -17.49 8.94
N THR A 153 -4.50 -18.08 8.18
CA THR A 153 -3.14 -18.39 8.64
C THR A 153 -2.11 -17.79 7.67
N PRO A 154 -1.33 -16.78 8.07
CA PRO A 154 -0.31 -16.19 7.22
C PRO A 154 0.93 -17.10 7.16
N PHE A 155 1.68 -17.03 6.05
CA PHE A 155 2.91 -17.80 5.82
C PHE A 155 3.88 -17.07 4.88
N GLY A 156 5.05 -17.65 4.65
CA GLY A 156 6.03 -17.14 3.67
C GLY A 156 6.61 -15.75 3.98
N GLY A 157 6.49 -15.27 5.21
CA GLY A 157 6.89 -13.91 5.64
C GLY A 157 5.74 -12.90 5.75
N ALA A 158 4.51 -13.25 5.34
CA ALA A 158 3.33 -12.43 5.62
C ALA A 158 2.93 -12.51 7.10
N THR A 159 2.16 -11.51 7.57
CA THR A 159 1.58 -11.46 8.92
C THR A 159 0.11 -11.04 8.85
N LEU A 160 -0.64 -11.17 9.95
CA LEU A 160 -1.96 -10.52 10.09
C LEU A 160 -1.84 -9.23 10.90
N ASN A 161 -2.63 -8.23 10.50
CA ASN A 161 -2.88 -7.02 11.26
C ASN A 161 -4.03 -7.24 12.26
N ALA A 162 -4.21 -6.31 13.21
CA ALA A 162 -5.21 -6.42 14.26
C ALA A 162 -6.68 -6.40 13.75
N ASP A 163 -6.93 -5.88 12.54
CA ASP A 163 -8.22 -5.87 11.84
C ASP A 163 -8.46 -7.13 10.96
N GLY A 164 -7.56 -8.11 11.07
CA GLY A 164 -7.54 -9.32 10.26
C GLY A 164 -7.12 -9.11 8.81
N THR A 165 -6.70 -7.91 8.38
CA THR A 165 -6.07 -7.77 7.05
C THR A 165 -4.73 -8.49 7.02
N THR A 166 -4.35 -9.01 5.85
CA THR A 166 -3.03 -9.65 5.67
C THR A 166 -2.02 -8.59 5.25
N ARG A 167 -0.87 -8.59 5.90
CA ARG A 167 0.29 -7.76 5.59
C ARG A 167 1.34 -8.59 4.88
N PHE A 168 1.62 -8.25 3.63
CA PHE A 168 2.64 -8.86 2.79
C PHE A 168 3.86 -7.92 2.73
N PRO A 169 5.07 -8.34 3.17
CA PRO A 169 6.28 -7.54 3.00
C PRO A 169 6.68 -7.45 1.51
N GLU A 170 7.38 -6.38 1.13
CA GLU A 170 7.88 -6.21 -0.24
C GLU A 170 8.95 -7.27 -0.59
N SER A 171 8.89 -7.78 -1.81
CA SER A 171 9.81 -8.74 -2.41
C SER A 171 10.98 -8.04 -3.11
N THR A 172 12.15 -8.68 -3.19
CA THR A 172 13.24 -8.22 -4.06
C THR A 172 12.89 -8.30 -5.55
N ALA A 173 11.75 -8.89 -5.92
CA ALA A 173 11.23 -8.95 -7.29
C ALA A 173 10.53 -7.65 -7.76
N SER A 174 10.49 -6.58 -6.96
CA SER A 174 9.93 -5.28 -7.38
C SER A 174 10.74 -4.64 -8.51
N THR A 175 10.04 -4.14 -9.52
CA THR A 175 10.61 -3.41 -10.67
C THR A 175 10.09 -1.97 -10.80
N PHE A 176 9.22 -1.54 -9.88
CA PHE A 176 8.64 -0.19 -9.84
C PHE A 176 9.70 0.91 -9.78
N ASP A 177 9.52 1.94 -10.62
CA ASP A 177 10.34 3.15 -10.67
C ASP A 177 9.63 4.27 -9.88
N PRO A 178 10.18 4.71 -8.72
CA PRO A 178 9.56 5.75 -7.89
C PRO A 178 9.76 7.18 -8.38
N VAL A 179 10.49 7.40 -9.49
CA VAL A 179 10.54 8.69 -10.19
C VAL A 179 9.50 8.73 -11.32
N ALA A 180 9.34 7.63 -12.06
CA ALA A 180 8.31 7.51 -13.09
C ALA A 180 6.89 7.26 -12.53
N GLY A 181 6.79 6.71 -11.32
CA GLY A 181 5.51 6.36 -10.68
C GLY A 181 4.87 5.08 -11.22
N THR A 182 5.62 4.23 -11.93
CA THR A 182 5.08 3.10 -12.71
C THR A 182 5.89 1.81 -12.55
N GLY A 183 5.24 0.66 -12.80
CA GLY A 183 5.87 -0.66 -12.81
C GLY A 183 5.32 -1.59 -11.72
N THR A 184 5.96 -2.75 -11.52
CA THR A 184 5.49 -3.76 -10.56
C THR A 184 6.08 -3.52 -9.18
N ILE A 185 5.23 -3.23 -8.19
CA ILE A 185 5.60 -3.41 -6.78
C ILE A 185 5.24 -4.86 -6.41
N ALA A 186 6.25 -5.63 -6.03
CA ALA A 186 6.12 -7.05 -5.71
C ALA A 186 6.08 -7.26 -4.21
N TYR A 187 5.20 -8.14 -3.73
CA TYR A 187 5.12 -8.55 -2.34
C TYR A 187 5.26 -10.07 -2.23
N THR A 188 5.83 -10.53 -1.13
CA THR A 188 6.12 -11.95 -0.83
C THR A 188 5.28 -12.43 0.37
N GLY A 189 5.23 -13.74 0.56
CA GLY A 189 4.38 -14.38 1.56
C GLY A 189 2.94 -14.61 1.09
N GLY A 190 2.15 -15.26 1.94
CA GLY A 190 0.82 -15.73 1.61
C GLY A 190 -0.12 -15.79 2.80
N VAL A 191 -1.40 -15.95 2.51
CA VAL A 191 -2.45 -16.28 3.49
C VAL A 191 -3.14 -17.56 3.06
N LEU A 192 -3.32 -18.48 4.00
CA LEU A 192 -4.06 -19.73 3.84
C LEU A 192 -5.39 -19.61 4.60
N TRP A 193 -6.49 -19.75 3.87
CA TRP A 193 -7.84 -19.84 4.39
C TRP A 193 -8.28 -21.31 4.40
N THR A 194 -8.59 -21.87 5.57
CA THR A 194 -9.03 -23.27 5.67
C THR A 194 -10.38 -23.37 6.38
N SER A 195 -11.13 -24.42 6.06
CA SER A 195 -12.26 -24.88 6.86
C SER A 195 -12.39 -26.40 6.71
N THR A 196 -12.25 -27.12 7.83
CA THR A 196 -12.54 -28.57 7.87
C THR A 196 -14.04 -28.84 7.70
N ALA A 197 -14.90 -27.96 8.21
CA ALA A 197 -16.36 -28.12 8.16
C ALA A 197 -16.94 -27.90 6.75
N HIS A 198 -16.34 -27.02 5.96
CA HIS A 198 -16.72 -26.74 4.56
C HIS A 198 -15.75 -27.33 3.53
N GLY A 199 -14.77 -28.12 3.97
CA GLY A 199 -13.90 -28.92 3.11
C GLY A 199 -12.92 -28.14 2.23
N PHE A 200 -12.55 -26.91 2.58
CA PHE A 200 -11.65 -26.07 1.76
C PHE A 200 -10.31 -25.73 2.41
N SER A 201 -9.32 -25.48 1.56
CA SER A 201 -7.97 -24.99 1.85
C SER A 201 -7.52 -24.17 0.64
N ILE A 202 -7.60 -22.85 0.76
CA ILE A 202 -7.35 -21.88 -0.33
C ILE A 202 -6.22 -20.95 0.09
N ALA A 203 -5.17 -20.88 -0.71
CA ALA A 203 -4.08 -19.92 -0.55
C ALA A 203 -4.25 -18.71 -1.48
N LEU A 204 -3.76 -17.57 -1.02
CA LEU A 204 -3.46 -16.40 -1.84
C LEU A 204 -2.08 -15.85 -1.44
N GLN A 205 -1.15 -15.79 -2.38
CA GLN A 205 0.27 -15.50 -2.11
C GLN A 205 0.95 -14.68 -3.22
N ASN A 206 2.14 -14.18 -2.91
CA ASN A 206 3.01 -13.41 -3.80
C ASN A 206 2.30 -12.27 -4.58
N PRO A 207 1.47 -11.43 -3.93
CA PRO A 207 0.70 -10.42 -4.65
C PRO A 207 1.61 -9.36 -5.31
N ARG A 208 1.15 -8.83 -6.43
CA ARG A 208 1.81 -7.81 -7.26
C ARG A 208 0.84 -6.66 -7.48
N VAL A 209 1.33 -5.43 -7.42
CA VAL A 209 0.60 -4.23 -7.84
C VAL A 209 1.36 -3.63 -9.01
N ASP A 210 0.80 -3.81 -10.21
CA ASP A 210 1.32 -3.30 -11.47
C ASP A 210 0.71 -1.93 -11.74
N VAL A 211 1.45 -0.86 -11.45
CA VAL A 211 0.99 0.54 -11.55
C VAL A 211 1.26 1.10 -12.94
N HIS A 212 0.23 1.67 -13.57
CA HIS A 212 0.24 2.13 -14.95
C HIS A 212 0.39 3.65 -15.05
N GLY A 213 0.87 4.13 -16.20
CA GLY A 213 1.16 5.55 -16.44
C GLY A 213 -0.08 6.48 -16.52
N ASP A 214 -1.29 5.93 -16.46
CA ASP A 214 -2.56 6.66 -16.32
C ASP A 214 -3.02 6.79 -14.85
N GLY A 215 -2.25 6.26 -13.90
CA GLY A 215 -2.59 6.22 -12.47
C GLY A 215 -3.54 5.09 -12.08
N SER A 216 -3.92 4.20 -13.00
CA SER A 216 -4.58 2.93 -12.67
C SER A 216 -3.57 1.87 -12.21
N ALA A 217 -4.06 0.75 -11.68
CA ALA A 217 -3.21 -0.42 -11.41
C ALA A 217 -3.95 -1.75 -11.62
N THR A 218 -3.19 -2.78 -11.98
CA THR A 218 -3.65 -4.17 -11.98
C THR A 218 -3.05 -4.89 -10.79
N VAL A 219 -3.86 -5.68 -10.08
CA VAL A 219 -3.41 -6.50 -8.96
C VAL A 219 -3.47 -7.97 -9.38
N SER A 220 -2.31 -8.64 -9.36
CA SER A 220 -2.21 -10.08 -9.59
C SER A 220 -1.67 -10.80 -8.36
N ALA A 221 -2.00 -12.08 -8.19
CA ALA A 221 -1.47 -12.92 -7.12
C ALA A 221 -1.53 -14.39 -7.52
N GLU A 222 -0.75 -15.23 -6.86
CA GLU A 222 -0.88 -16.68 -6.94
C GLU A 222 -2.03 -17.14 -6.04
N SER A 223 -3.04 -17.80 -6.61
CA SER A 223 -4.11 -18.45 -5.84
C SER A 223 -4.19 -19.94 -6.14
N SER A 224 -4.77 -20.71 -5.23
CA SER A 224 -4.91 -22.16 -5.35
C SER A 224 -5.62 -22.57 -6.64
N THR A 225 -5.12 -23.62 -7.30
CA THR A 225 -5.72 -24.15 -8.54
C THR A 225 -7.05 -24.87 -8.33
N ALA A 226 -7.34 -25.27 -7.09
CA ALA A 226 -8.61 -25.86 -6.66
C ALA A 226 -8.88 -25.51 -5.19
N ASP A 227 -10.14 -25.60 -4.74
CA ASP A 227 -10.58 -25.22 -3.40
C ASP A 227 -9.95 -26.02 -2.26
N THR A 228 -9.26 -27.12 -2.56
CA THR A 228 -8.58 -28.00 -1.58
C THR A 228 -7.05 -27.96 -1.68
N ALA A 229 -6.48 -27.26 -2.66
CA ALA A 229 -5.05 -27.35 -2.97
C ALA A 229 -4.13 -26.58 -2.01
N GLY A 230 -4.66 -25.56 -1.31
CA GLY A 230 -3.87 -24.67 -0.47
C GLY A 230 -2.65 -24.11 -1.21
N ALA A 231 -1.53 -23.98 -0.50
CA ALA A 231 -0.26 -23.53 -1.08
C ALA A 231 0.48 -24.61 -1.91
N SER A 232 -0.06 -25.82 -2.04
CA SER A 232 0.64 -26.94 -2.74
C SER A 232 0.52 -26.89 -4.27
N SER A 233 -0.50 -26.22 -4.79
CA SER A 233 -0.68 -25.96 -6.22
C SER A 233 -1.39 -24.63 -6.41
N VAL A 234 -0.69 -23.66 -6.98
CA VAL A 234 -1.16 -22.29 -7.21
C VAL A 234 -0.89 -21.86 -8.65
N ALA A 235 -1.68 -20.92 -9.16
CA ALA A 235 -1.47 -20.25 -10.44
C ALA A 235 -1.62 -18.74 -10.26
N ARG A 236 -0.81 -17.94 -10.99
CA ARG A 236 -0.92 -16.48 -10.94
C ARG A 236 -2.11 -16.02 -11.78
N ILE A 237 -3.04 -15.31 -11.15
CA ILE A 237 -4.24 -14.74 -11.77
C ILE A 237 -4.26 -13.23 -11.56
N ILE A 238 -4.97 -12.50 -12.44
CA ILE A 238 -5.43 -11.14 -12.10
C ILE A 238 -6.51 -11.29 -11.05
N VAL A 239 -6.32 -10.66 -9.89
CA VAL A 239 -7.26 -10.70 -8.77
C VAL A 239 -8.15 -9.46 -8.77
N ALA A 240 -7.61 -8.29 -9.06
CA ALA A 240 -8.37 -7.04 -9.07
C ALA A 240 -7.81 -5.99 -10.03
N THR A 241 -8.63 -4.99 -10.34
CA THR A 241 -8.25 -3.75 -11.02
C THR A 241 -8.58 -2.55 -10.15
N ILE A 242 -7.64 -1.62 -10.04
CA ILE A 242 -7.77 -0.35 -9.33
C ILE A 242 -7.84 0.75 -10.40
N PRO A 243 -8.97 1.46 -10.60
CA PRO A 243 -9.10 2.45 -11.67
C PRO A 243 -8.28 3.72 -11.41
N ALA A 244 -7.97 4.03 -10.14
CA ALA A 244 -7.04 5.08 -9.76
C ALA A 244 -6.39 4.72 -8.41
N VAL A 245 -5.06 4.70 -8.33
CA VAL A 245 -4.34 4.46 -7.05
C VAL A 245 -4.31 5.70 -6.16
N GLY A 246 -4.50 6.90 -6.73
CA GLY A 246 -4.42 8.18 -6.05
C GLY A 246 -2.98 8.68 -5.83
N THR A 247 -2.85 9.87 -5.25
CA THR A 247 -1.54 10.46 -4.93
C THR A 247 -0.96 9.77 -3.68
N PRO A 248 0.28 9.24 -3.72
CA PRO A 248 0.91 8.67 -2.55
C PRO A 248 1.37 9.76 -1.57
N ALA A 249 1.36 9.44 -0.28
CA ALA A 249 2.09 10.19 0.73
C ALA A 249 3.56 9.74 0.77
N THR A 250 4.49 10.69 0.92
CA THR A 250 5.93 10.40 1.09
C THR A 250 6.35 10.66 2.53
N ALA A 251 6.83 9.63 3.24
CA ALA A 251 7.30 9.70 4.62
C ALA A 251 8.33 8.57 4.88
N ASP A 252 9.26 8.78 5.81
CA ASP A 252 10.23 7.76 6.28
C ASP A 252 10.99 7.01 5.17
N GLY A 253 11.30 7.71 4.08
CA GLY A 253 11.98 7.15 2.90
C GLY A 253 11.10 6.22 2.05
N LYS A 254 9.77 6.28 2.19
CA LYS A 254 8.78 5.47 1.48
C LYS A 254 7.69 6.32 0.85
N ILE A 255 7.13 5.80 -0.23
CA ILE A 255 5.87 6.27 -0.82
C ILE A 255 4.77 5.26 -0.45
N THR A 256 3.60 5.77 -0.05
CA THR A 256 2.48 4.97 0.44
C THR A 256 1.16 5.45 -0.15
N TRP A 257 0.43 4.54 -0.79
CA TRP A 257 -0.95 4.71 -1.20
C TRP A 257 -1.87 4.08 -0.15
N THR A 258 -2.92 4.78 0.23
CA THR A 258 -3.87 4.36 1.27
C THR A 258 -5.29 4.48 0.75
N GLY A 259 -6.11 3.44 0.93
CA GLY A 259 -7.51 3.49 0.51
C GLY A 259 -7.73 3.33 -1.00
N ALA A 260 -6.77 2.76 -1.74
CA ALA A 260 -6.89 2.54 -3.18
C ALA A 260 -7.99 1.50 -3.46
N ASN A 261 -9.12 1.95 -3.98
CA ASN A 261 -10.32 1.12 -4.14
C ASN A 261 -10.21 0.23 -5.40
N GLY A 262 -10.40 -1.08 -5.23
CA GLY A 262 -10.35 -2.04 -6.33
C GLY A 262 -11.69 -2.74 -6.60
N THR A 263 -11.81 -3.31 -7.78
CA THR A 263 -12.86 -4.27 -8.15
C THR A 263 -12.21 -5.60 -8.50
N PHE A 264 -12.75 -6.71 -7.99
CA PHE A 264 -12.27 -8.05 -8.30
C PHE A 264 -12.43 -8.36 -9.79
N ALA A 265 -11.53 -9.18 -10.33
CA ALA A 265 -11.60 -9.63 -11.71
C ALA A 265 -12.94 -10.31 -12.04
N PRO A 266 -13.41 -10.31 -13.30
CA PRO A 266 -14.67 -10.93 -13.70
C PRO A 266 -14.75 -12.46 -13.48
N SER A 267 -13.61 -13.11 -13.23
CA SER A 267 -13.52 -14.53 -12.89
C SER A 267 -12.37 -14.76 -11.90
N LEU A 268 -12.68 -14.85 -10.62
CA LEU A 268 -11.75 -15.33 -9.60
C LEU A 268 -11.72 -16.86 -9.56
N ALA A 269 -10.52 -17.42 -9.35
CA ALA A 269 -10.30 -18.82 -9.03
C ALA A 269 -9.54 -18.93 -7.69
N PRO A 270 -9.77 -19.98 -6.89
CA PRO A 270 -10.66 -21.12 -7.15
C PRO A 270 -12.14 -20.82 -6.83
N SER A 271 -13.01 -21.81 -7.02
CA SER A 271 -14.48 -21.67 -6.98
C SER A 271 -15.04 -21.11 -5.66
N GLY A 272 -14.44 -21.42 -4.51
CA GLY A 272 -14.86 -20.96 -3.18
C GLY A 272 -14.78 -19.44 -3.00
N ILE A 273 -13.92 -18.75 -3.75
CA ILE A 273 -13.85 -17.28 -3.78
C ILE A 273 -14.51 -16.66 -5.03
N SER A 274 -14.90 -17.46 -6.03
CA SER A 274 -15.52 -16.99 -7.29
C SER A 274 -16.76 -16.12 -7.09
N ARG A 275 -17.50 -16.32 -5.98
CA ARG A 275 -18.66 -15.50 -5.59
C ARG A 275 -18.39 -14.00 -5.43
N TYR A 276 -17.12 -13.59 -5.33
CA TYR A 276 -16.70 -12.19 -5.23
C TYR A 276 -16.25 -11.56 -6.56
N SER A 277 -16.23 -12.32 -7.65
CA SER A 277 -15.84 -11.82 -8.98
C SER A 277 -16.68 -10.59 -9.38
N GLY A 278 -16.05 -9.55 -9.89
CA GLY A 278 -16.70 -8.29 -10.26
C GLY A 278 -17.23 -7.44 -9.09
N GLN A 279 -17.06 -7.84 -7.83
CA GLN A 279 -17.42 -7.01 -6.67
C GLN A 279 -16.29 -6.07 -6.27
N ALA A 280 -16.60 -4.99 -5.54
CA ALA A 280 -15.60 -4.19 -4.85
C ALA A 280 -14.77 -5.06 -3.88
N THR A 281 -13.45 -4.85 -3.87
CA THR A 281 -12.52 -5.45 -2.89
C THR A 281 -12.62 -4.76 -1.54
N ASP A 282 -11.91 -5.26 -0.51
CA ASP A 282 -11.39 -4.32 0.50
C ASP A 282 -10.38 -3.37 -0.16
N PRO A 283 -10.24 -2.10 0.27
CA PRO A 283 -9.27 -1.19 -0.31
C PRO A 283 -7.84 -1.65 -0.06
N PHE A 284 -6.95 -1.35 -1.01
CA PHE A 284 -5.52 -1.64 -0.92
C PHE A 284 -4.80 -0.48 -0.23
N THR A 285 -3.95 -0.78 0.75
CA THR A 285 -3.01 0.17 1.35
C THR A 285 -1.60 -0.39 1.18
N PHE A 286 -0.82 0.20 0.29
CA PHE A 286 0.44 -0.37 -0.20
C PHE A 286 1.56 0.65 -0.28
N SER A 287 2.81 0.17 -0.16
CA SER A 287 4.00 1.03 -0.06
C SER A 287 5.23 0.37 -0.68
N THR A 288 6.22 1.20 -1.04
CA THR A 288 7.56 0.83 -1.52
C THR A 288 8.55 1.95 -1.14
N PRO A 289 9.88 1.73 -1.09
CA PRO A 289 10.85 2.81 -0.95
C PRO A 289 10.64 3.94 -1.95
N ALA A 290 10.78 5.17 -1.48
CA ALA A 290 10.80 6.35 -2.33
C ALA A 290 12.06 6.36 -3.21
N ALA A 291 12.11 7.26 -4.19
CA ALA A 291 13.38 7.63 -4.80
C ALA A 291 14.35 8.15 -3.72
N PRO A 292 15.66 7.86 -3.80
CA PRO A 292 16.62 8.48 -2.90
C PRO A 292 16.56 10.00 -3.07
N ALA A 293 16.56 10.74 -1.96
CA ALA A 293 16.51 12.20 -2.00
C ALA A 293 17.68 12.75 -2.83
N GLN A 294 17.37 13.58 -3.82
CA GLN A 294 18.36 14.17 -4.70
C GLN A 294 19.22 15.16 -3.90
N VAL A 295 20.51 14.86 -3.76
CA VAL A 295 21.45 15.73 -3.05
C VAL A 295 21.97 16.79 -4.00
N TRP A 296 21.36 17.97 -3.96
CA TRP A 296 21.87 19.15 -4.65
C TRP A 296 23.16 19.64 -3.99
N ALA A 297 24.19 19.86 -4.79
CA ALA A 297 25.53 20.27 -4.37
C ALA A 297 25.89 21.61 -5.05
N PRO A 298 25.26 22.73 -4.64
CA PRO A 298 25.41 24.02 -5.31
C PRO A 298 26.86 24.50 -5.24
N LYS A 299 27.43 24.78 -6.40
CA LYS A 299 28.77 25.31 -6.57
C LYS A 299 28.77 26.48 -7.55
N LEU A 300 29.31 27.61 -7.07
CA LEU A 300 29.67 28.76 -7.89
C LEU A 300 31.12 28.64 -8.36
N ALA A 301 31.38 29.03 -9.60
CA ALA A 301 32.71 29.29 -10.13
C ALA A 301 32.75 30.72 -10.68
N VAL A 302 33.82 31.45 -10.36
CA VAL A 302 34.02 32.84 -10.78
C VAL A 302 35.28 32.91 -11.64
N SER A 303 35.23 33.61 -12.78
CA SER A 303 36.33 33.73 -13.73
C SER A 303 36.29 35.05 -14.49
N THR A 304 37.41 35.50 -15.06
CA THR A 304 37.39 36.55 -16.10
C THR A 304 36.66 36.06 -17.36
N VAL A 305 36.35 36.97 -18.28
CA VAL A 305 35.83 36.63 -19.62
C VAL A 305 36.71 35.64 -20.40
N ASP A 306 38.03 35.66 -20.21
CA ASP A 306 38.98 34.70 -20.80
C ASP A 306 38.90 33.29 -20.16
N GLY A 307 38.01 33.07 -19.20
CA GLY A 307 37.85 31.80 -18.47
C GLY A 307 38.90 31.58 -17.37
N LYS A 308 39.76 32.55 -17.07
CA LYS A 308 40.71 32.45 -15.96
C LYS A 308 39.96 32.51 -14.63
N ALA A 309 39.96 31.40 -13.88
CA ALA A 309 39.33 31.34 -12.56
C ALA A 309 39.89 32.41 -11.61
N LEU A 310 39.00 33.13 -10.93
CA LEU A 310 39.33 34.07 -9.86
C LEU A 310 39.31 33.32 -8.52
N ALA A 311 40.37 33.51 -7.74
CA ALA A 311 40.46 32.96 -6.38
C ALA A 311 39.63 33.80 -5.40
N SER A 312 39.25 33.20 -4.26
CA SER A 312 38.68 33.97 -3.15
C SER A 312 39.66 35.06 -2.70
N GLY A 313 39.16 36.28 -2.48
CA GLY A 313 39.99 37.44 -2.14
C GLY A 313 40.80 38.04 -3.30
N ALA A 314 40.59 37.63 -4.55
CA ALA A 314 41.19 38.29 -5.71
C ALA A 314 40.67 39.73 -5.86
N THR A 315 41.59 40.71 -5.93
CA THR A 315 41.23 42.10 -6.27
C THR A 315 40.74 42.18 -7.71
N VAL A 316 39.63 42.89 -7.91
CA VAL A 316 39.05 43.25 -9.20
C VAL A 316 38.85 44.76 -9.26
N TYR A 317 38.90 45.34 -10.46
CA TYR A 317 38.93 46.78 -10.69
C TYR A 317 37.71 47.25 -11.50
N GLU A 318 37.47 48.57 -11.49
CA GLU A 318 36.40 49.20 -12.26
C GLU A 318 36.68 48.99 -13.77
N GLY A 319 35.81 48.21 -14.42
CA GLY A 319 35.96 47.78 -15.83
C GLY A 319 36.34 46.31 -16.03
N ASP A 320 36.67 45.54 -14.99
CA ASP A 320 36.87 44.09 -15.10
C ASP A 320 35.53 43.37 -15.37
N GLU A 321 35.44 42.62 -16.47
CA GLU A 321 34.26 41.79 -16.76
C GLU A 321 34.42 40.36 -16.21
N ILE A 322 33.47 39.95 -15.36
CA ILE A 322 33.52 38.73 -14.56
C ILE A 322 32.36 37.81 -14.95
N VAL A 323 32.69 36.56 -15.29
CA VAL A 323 31.75 35.48 -15.56
C VAL A 323 31.56 34.65 -14.29
N VAL A 324 30.31 34.58 -13.80
CA VAL A 324 29.90 33.68 -12.71
C VAL A 324 29.11 32.51 -13.29
N ARG A 325 29.43 31.28 -12.88
CA ARG A 325 28.74 30.05 -13.31
C ARG A 325 28.26 29.26 -12.10
N GLY A 326 26.95 29.07 -12.00
CA GLY A 326 26.34 28.13 -11.06
C GLY A 326 26.30 26.71 -11.62
N SER A 327 26.38 25.72 -10.74
CA SER A 327 26.25 24.30 -11.05
C SER A 327 25.76 23.54 -9.81
N GLY A 328 25.04 22.42 -9.99
CA GLY A 328 24.57 21.58 -8.88
C GLY A 328 23.45 22.18 -8.00
N PHE A 329 22.86 23.31 -8.41
CA PHE A 329 21.69 23.91 -7.77
C PHE A 329 20.42 23.11 -8.05
N ASP A 330 19.46 23.20 -7.12
CA ASP A 330 18.10 22.72 -7.29
C ASP A 330 17.34 23.59 -8.31
N PRO A 331 16.74 23.04 -9.38
CA PRO A 331 15.97 23.80 -10.36
C PRO A 331 14.56 24.19 -9.88
N GLU A 332 14.05 23.59 -8.79
CA GLU A 332 12.72 23.86 -8.22
C GLU A 332 12.79 24.74 -6.95
N ALA A 333 14.01 25.11 -6.50
CA ALA A 333 14.21 26.05 -5.41
C ALA A 333 13.87 27.50 -5.83
N HIS A 334 12.61 27.87 -5.63
CA HIS A 334 12.15 29.25 -5.76
C HIS A 334 12.66 30.15 -4.59
N PRO A 335 13.08 31.40 -4.86
CA PRO A 335 13.44 32.39 -3.85
C PRO A 335 12.23 33.12 -3.25
#